data_AF-A0A1F2SSX6-F1
#
_entry.id   AF-A0A1F2SSX6-F1
#
_cell.length_a   1.000
_cell.length_b   1.000
_cell.length_c   1.000
_cell.angle_alpha   90.00
_cell.angle_beta   90.00
_cell.angle_gamma   90.00
#
_symmetry.space_group_name_H-M   'P 1'
#
loop_
_entity.id
_entity.type
_entity.pdbx_description
1 polymer ?
#
loop_
_entity_poly.entity_id
_entity_poly.type
_entity_poly.pdbx_seq_one_letter_code
_entity_poly.pdbx_strand_id
1 'polypeptide(L)'
;MIYEIVVRSQKVVPSDLDLLHDNPLSAQAVCEALRERFGEVDLAILRDGVELTTADLAEDIKSYEIRTAMEEDCRLPPTYRRGRGDERDVALGPGGEPTGVWRPPNPEDDYD
;
A
#
# COMPACT_ATOMS: atom_id res chain seq x y z
N MET A 1 -6.00 -1.49 12.85
CA MET A 1 -7.33 -1.86 12.35
C MET A 1 -7.37 -3.36 12.34
N ILE A 2 -8.39 -3.96 12.95
CA ILE A 2 -8.47 -5.41 13.07
C ILE A 2 -9.76 -5.89 12.39
N TYR A 3 -9.60 -6.90 11.56
CA TYR A 3 -10.64 -7.63 10.87
C TYR A 3 -10.80 -8.99 11.55
N GLU A 4 -12.02 -9.31 11.95
CA GLU A 4 -12.36 -10.56 12.60
C GLU A 4 -13.32 -11.36 11.70
N ILE A 5 -13.00 -12.62 11.45
CA ILE A 5 -13.87 -13.52 10.72
C ILE A 5 -14.76 -14.26 11.72
N VAL A 6 -16.07 -14.08 11.61
CA VAL A 6 -17.04 -14.75 12.47
C VAL A 6 -17.77 -15.84 11.70
N VAL A 7 -17.74 -17.05 12.25
CA VAL A 7 -18.47 -18.21 11.73
C VAL A 7 -19.86 -18.25 12.37
N ARG A 8 -20.90 -17.98 11.59
CA ARG A 8 -22.30 -17.95 12.07
C ARG A 8 -22.95 -19.32 12.13
N SER A 9 -22.50 -20.23 11.27
CA SER A 9 -23.00 -21.61 11.22
C SER A 9 -21.87 -22.60 11.48
N GLN A 10 -21.77 -23.07 12.72
CA GLN A 10 -20.85 -24.13 13.13
C GLN A 10 -21.36 -25.48 12.62
N LYS A 11 -21.09 -25.83 11.37
CA LYS A 11 -21.14 -27.25 10.97
C LYS A 11 -19.77 -27.92 11.02
N VAL A 12 -18.66 -27.23 10.73
CA VAL A 12 -17.35 -27.91 10.56
C VAL A 12 -16.11 -27.03 10.82
N VAL A 13 -16.22 -25.73 11.12
CA VAL A 13 -15.01 -24.89 11.20
C VAL A 13 -14.22 -25.20 12.48
N PRO A 14 -12.91 -25.52 12.38
CA PRO A 14 -12.06 -25.75 13.56
C PRO A 14 -11.97 -24.49 14.41
N SER A 15 -12.09 -24.63 15.73
CA SER A 15 -11.96 -23.52 16.70
C SER A 15 -10.55 -22.93 16.81
N ASP A 16 -9.53 -23.63 16.28
CA ASP A 16 -8.12 -23.25 16.38
C ASP A 16 -7.62 -22.42 15.19
N LEU A 17 -8.50 -22.00 14.27
CA LEU A 17 -8.10 -21.10 13.20
C LEU A 17 -7.92 -19.68 13.75
N ASP A 18 -6.81 -19.04 13.38
CA ASP A 18 -6.65 -17.62 13.61
C ASP A 18 -7.58 -16.85 12.66
N LEU A 19 -8.61 -16.24 13.23
CA LEU A 19 -9.66 -15.50 12.51
C LEU A 19 -9.47 -13.99 12.63
N LEU A 20 -8.36 -13.54 13.23
CA LEU A 20 -8.01 -12.14 13.38
C LEU A 20 -6.93 -11.76 12.37
N HIS A 21 -7.21 -10.70 11.61
CA HIS A 21 -6.32 -10.19 10.59
C HIS A 21 -6.20 -8.68 10.68
N ASP A 22 -5.02 -8.14 10.39
CA ASP A 22 -4.74 -6.71 10.31
C ASP A 22 -4.99 -6.14 8.90
N ASN A 23 -5.24 -7.02 7.93
CA ASN A 23 -5.41 -6.72 6.52
C ASN A 23 -6.77 -7.22 5.98
N PRO A 24 -7.58 -6.37 5.32
CA PRO A 24 -8.85 -6.79 4.72
C PRO A 24 -8.69 -7.84 3.61
N LEU A 25 -7.60 -7.79 2.83
CA LEU A 25 -7.32 -8.77 1.77
C LEU A 25 -7.08 -10.17 2.36
N SER A 26 -6.31 -10.25 3.44
CA SER A 26 -6.04 -11.50 4.13
C SER A 26 -7.32 -12.09 4.73
N ALA A 27 -8.17 -11.25 5.34
CA ALA A 27 -9.45 -11.68 5.87
C ALA A 27 -10.39 -12.21 4.77
N GLN A 28 -10.45 -11.53 3.62
CA GLN A 28 -11.23 -12.00 2.46
C GLN A 28 -10.72 -13.34 1.94
N ALA A 29 -9.40 -13.49 1.74
CA ALA A 29 -8.81 -14.71 1.21
C ALA A 29 -9.06 -15.93 2.11
N VAL A 30 -8.97 -15.75 3.44
CA VAL A 30 -9.30 -16.81 4.41
C VAL A 30 -10.79 -17.16 4.36
N CYS A 31 -11.68 -16.16 4.29
CA CYS A 31 -13.12 -16.40 4.11
C CYS A 31 -13.44 -17.20 2.84
N GLU A 32 -12.80 -16.88 1.72
CA GLU A 32 -12.97 -17.62 0.46
C GLU A 32 -12.44 -19.05 0.56
N ALA A 33 -11.24 -19.24 1.12
CA ALA A 33 -10.65 -20.56 1.35
C ALA A 33 -11.50 -21.44 2.29
N LEU A 34 -12.11 -20.83 3.32
CA LEU A 34 -13.03 -21.53 4.23
C LEU A 34 -14.32 -21.96 3.52
N ARG A 35 -14.89 -21.10 2.66
CA ARG A 35 -16.05 -21.46 1.84
C ARG A 35 -15.74 -22.58 0.86
N GLU A 36 -14.57 -22.55 0.22
CA GLU A 36 -14.17 -23.62 -0.71
C GLU A 36 -13.96 -24.95 0.02
N ARG A 37 -13.30 -24.93 1.18
CA ARG A 37 -12.96 -26.13 1.93
C ARG A 37 -14.15 -26.79 2.64
N PHE A 38 -15.09 -25.99 3.13
CA PHE A 38 -16.18 -26.47 3.99
C PHE A 38 -17.57 -26.30 3.36
N GLY A 39 -17.68 -25.73 2.16
CA GLY A 39 -18.93 -25.53 1.43
C GLY A 39 -19.69 -24.26 1.86
N GLU A 40 -21.03 -24.33 1.90
CA GLU A 40 -21.88 -23.23 2.37
C GLU A 40 -21.70 -23.00 3.89
N VAL A 41 -20.63 -22.31 4.24
CA VAL A 41 -20.40 -21.77 5.57
C VAL A 41 -20.82 -20.31 5.58
N ASP A 42 -21.71 -19.98 6.51
CA ASP A 42 -22.10 -18.59 6.77
C ASP A 42 -20.99 -17.91 7.57
N LEU A 43 -20.25 -17.04 6.88
CA LEU A 43 -19.09 -16.29 7.37
C LEU A 43 -19.37 -14.80 7.22
N ALA A 44 -19.08 -14.05 8.27
CA ALA A 44 -19.12 -12.59 8.28
C ALA A 44 -17.73 -12.04 8.62
N ILE A 45 -17.37 -10.91 8.02
CA ILE A 45 -16.14 -10.17 8.37
C ILE A 45 -16.58 -8.96 9.19
N LEU A 46 -16.09 -8.87 10.42
CA LEU A 46 -16.24 -7.70 11.28
C LEU A 46 -14.98 -6.85 11.15
N ARG A 47 -15.13 -5.53 11.10
CA ARG A 47 -14.06 -4.56 11.32
C ARG A 47 -14.34 -3.82 12.61
N ASP A 48 -13.43 -3.91 13.57
CA ASP A 48 -13.56 -3.26 14.88
C ASP A 48 -14.94 -3.56 15.56
N GLY A 49 -15.48 -4.77 15.34
CA GLY A 49 -16.78 -5.23 15.87
C GLY A 49 -18.01 -4.93 15.00
N VAL A 50 -17.85 -4.26 13.84
CA VAL A 50 -18.93 -3.94 12.91
C VAL A 50 -18.88 -4.84 11.68
N GLU A 51 -19.99 -5.48 11.33
CA GLU A 51 -20.07 -6.31 10.13
C GLU A 51 -19.96 -5.49 8.86
N LEU A 52 -19.03 -5.89 7.98
CA LEU A 52 -18.85 -5.29 6.67
C LEU A 52 -19.74 -5.98 5.65
N THR A 53 -20.43 -5.19 4.84
CA THR A 53 -21.02 -5.70 3.61
C THR A 53 -19.93 -5.98 2.58
N THR A 54 -20.28 -6.68 1.50
CA THR A 54 -19.34 -6.91 0.38
C THR A 54 -18.89 -5.60 -0.27
N ALA A 55 -19.72 -4.57 -0.26
CA ALA A 55 -19.37 -3.25 -0.80
C ALA A 55 -18.38 -2.51 0.11
N ASP A 56 -18.64 -2.51 1.43
CA ASP A 56 -17.77 -1.86 2.41
C ASP A 56 -16.38 -2.51 2.43
N LEU A 57 -16.34 -3.85 2.37
CA LEU A 57 -15.07 -4.59 2.31
C LEU A 57 -14.26 -4.23 1.05
N ALA A 58 -14.92 -4.10 -0.10
CA ALA A 58 -14.25 -3.72 -1.35
C ALA A 58 -13.69 -2.30 -1.31
N GLU A 59 -14.35 -1.37 -0.62
CA GLU A 59 -13.86 -0.01 -0.39
C GLU A 59 -12.66 0.01 0.54
N ASP A 60 -12.70 -0.79 1.61
CA ASP A 60 -11.59 -0.93 2.56
C ASP A 60 -10.34 -1.54 1.91
N ILE A 61 -10.51 -2.54 1.04
CA ILE A 61 -9.39 -3.11 0.27
C ILE A 61 -8.73 -2.05 -0.61
N LYS A 62 -9.53 -1.29 -1.38
CA LYS A 62 -8.99 -0.21 -2.22
C LYS A 62 -8.25 0.84 -1.40
N SER A 63 -8.82 1.23 -0.26
CA SER A 63 -8.20 2.19 0.65
C SER A 63 -6.88 1.68 1.23
N TYR A 64 -6.83 0.38 1.57
CA TYR A 64 -5.62 -0.29 2.05
C TYR A 64 -4.53 -0.34 0.97
N GLU A 65 -4.88 -0.68 -0.26
CA GLU A 65 -3.94 -0.72 -1.40
C GLU A 65 -3.35 0.66 -1.70
N ILE A 66 -4.19 1.70 -1.75
CA ILE A 66 -3.74 3.09 -1.95
C ILE A 66 -2.76 3.50 -0.84
N ARG A 67 -3.10 3.23 0.42
CA ARG A 67 -2.21 3.55 1.55
C ARG A 67 -0.89 2.79 1.47
N THR A 68 -0.94 1.51 1.12
CA THR A 68 0.27 0.68 0.99
C THR A 68 1.16 1.19 -0.14
N ALA A 69 0.58 1.51 -1.29
CA ALA A 69 1.32 2.12 -2.41
C ALA A 69 1.94 3.47 -2.02
N MET A 70 1.21 4.33 -1.31
CA MET A 70 1.76 5.59 -0.80
C MET A 70 2.89 5.36 0.22
N GLU A 71 2.75 4.39 1.12
CA GLU A 71 3.81 4.05 2.06
C GLU A 71 5.06 3.49 1.35
N GLU A 72 4.89 2.66 0.33
CA GLU A 72 5.98 2.16 -0.49
C GLU A 72 6.67 3.29 -1.27
N ASP A 73 5.90 4.19 -1.88
CA ASP A 73 6.41 5.40 -2.55
C ASP A 73 7.14 6.34 -1.58
N CYS A 74 6.68 6.43 -0.33
CA CYS A 74 7.35 7.22 0.72
C CYS A 74 8.56 6.49 1.32
N ARG A 75 8.62 5.16 1.24
CA ARG A 75 9.78 4.33 1.62
C ARG A 75 10.84 4.29 0.54
N LEU A 76 10.51 4.60 -0.72
CA LEU A 76 11.52 4.91 -1.71
C LEU A 76 12.35 6.05 -1.11
N PRO A 77 13.67 5.85 -0.89
CA PRO A 77 14.51 6.93 -0.39
C PRO A 77 14.29 8.10 -1.32
N PRO A 78 14.11 9.33 -0.81
CA PRO A 78 13.90 10.46 -1.68
C PRO A 78 15.06 10.43 -2.67
N THR A 79 14.72 10.16 -3.93
CA THR A 79 15.59 10.47 -5.04
C THR A 79 15.57 11.99 -5.16
N TYR A 80 16.03 12.67 -4.11
CA TYR A 80 17.15 13.56 -4.36
C TYR A 80 18.10 12.70 -5.20
N ARG A 81 18.00 12.85 -6.52
CA ARG A 81 19.17 13.08 -7.34
C ARG A 81 19.90 14.24 -6.65
N ARG A 82 20.53 13.96 -5.49
CA ARG A 82 21.84 14.49 -5.19
C ARG A 82 22.59 14.07 -6.43
N GLY A 83 22.76 15.01 -7.36
CA GLY A 83 23.85 14.92 -8.29
C GLY A 83 25.05 14.59 -7.41
N ARG A 84 25.49 13.33 -7.45
CA ARG A 84 26.92 13.11 -7.45
C ARG A 84 27.37 14.01 -8.59
N GLY A 85 28.14 15.04 -8.25
CA GLY A 85 28.82 15.82 -9.25
C GLY A 85 29.59 14.85 -10.14
N ASP A 86 29.02 14.56 -11.28
CA ASP A 86 29.76 14.38 -12.52
C ASP A 86 29.50 15.67 -13.28
N GLU A 87 30.57 16.32 -13.70
CA GLU A 87 30.63 17.62 -14.40
C GLU A 87 30.01 17.58 -15.81
N ARG A 88 28.80 17.04 -15.95
CA ARG A 88 28.10 16.91 -17.23
C ARG A 88 26.61 17.18 -17.12
N ASP A 89 26.19 18.00 -16.15
CA ASP A 89 24.86 18.64 -16.16
C ASP A 89 24.81 19.68 -17.27
N VAL A 90 24.69 19.16 -18.47
CA VAL A 90 24.57 19.87 -19.70
C VAL A 90 23.25 19.45 -20.30
N ALA A 91 22.24 20.32 -20.21
CA ALA A 91 21.06 20.13 -21.03
C ALA A 91 21.49 20.29 -22.50
N LEU A 92 21.38 19.22 -23.28
CA LEU A 92 21.57 19.28 -24.72
C LEU A 92 20.38 20.05 -25.30
N GLY A 93 20.65 21.20 -25.91
CA GLY A 93 19.63 21.92 -26.67
C GLY A 93 19.16 21.11 -27.89
N PRO A 94 18.13 21.55 -28.62
CA PRO A 94 17.60 20.82 -29.79
C PRO A 94 18.61 20.64 -30.94
N GLY A 95 19.81 21.23 -30.85
CA GLY A 95 20.95 21.02 -31.75
C GLY A 95 22.06 20.13 -31.20
N GLY A 96 21.92 19.52 -30.02
CA GLY A 96 22.95 18.66 -29.41
C GLY A 96 24.13 19.41 -28.78
N GLU A 97 24.04 20.73 -28.63
CA GLU A 97 25.08 21.53 -27.98
C GLU A 97 24.78 21.80 -26.49
N PRO A 98 25.81 21.83 -25.64
CA PRO A 98 25.72 22.20 -24.24
C PRO A 98 25.11 23.59 -23.99
N THR A 99 23.87 23.65 -23.50
CA THR A 99 23.30 24.92 -23.05
C THR A 99 23.35 24.97 -21.53
N GLY A 100 24.15 25.90 -20.98
CA GLY A 100 24.25 26.11 -19.53
C GLY A 100 22.87 26.42 -18.96
N VAL A 101 22.37 25.56 -18.08
CA VAL A 101 21.10 25.79 -17.39
C VAL A 101 21.37 26.87 -16.34
N TRP A 102 20.65 27.99 -16.44
CA TRP A 102 20.70 29.07 -15.46
C TRP A 102 20.42 28.51 -14.06
N ARG A 103 21.34 28.72 -13.12
CA ARG A 103 21.10 28.48 -11.68
C ARG A 103 20.78 29.82 -11.01
N PRO A 104 19.76 29.88 -10.13
CA PRO A 104 19.63 31.01 -9.22
C PRO A 104 20.89 31.12 -8.34
N PRO A 105 21.34 32.33 -7.99
CA PRO A 105 22.47 32.50 -7.09
C PRO A 105 22.16 31.83 -5.74
N ASN A 106 23.05 30.95 -5.31
CA ASN A 106 22.97 30.26 -4.02
C ASN A 106 23.57 31.17 -2.95
N PRO A 107 22.82 31.62 -1.92
CA PRO A 107 23.33 32.51 -0.89
C PRO A 107 24.38 31.86 0.03
N GLU A 108 24.58 30.54 -0.07
CA GLU A 108 25.63 29.82 0.67
C GLU A 108 26.99 29.84 -0.06
N ASP A 109 27.05 30.26 -1.33
CA ASP A 109 28.31 30.36 -2.08
C ASP A 109 29.10 31.65 -1.72
N ASP A 110 28.50 32.55 -0.93
CA ASP A 110 29.08 33.82 -0.48
C ASP A 110 29.82 33.71 0.87
N TYR A 111 29.94 32.51 1.46
CA TYR A 111 30.66 32.28 2.71
C TYR A 111 32.01 31.58 2.44
N ASP A 112 33.07 32.39 2.37
CA ASP A 112 34.50 31.98 2.31
C ASP A 112 34.98 31.22 3.57
#